data_AF-A0A0J8VQQ5-F1
#
_entry.id   AF-A0A0J8VQQ5-F1
#
_cell.length_a   1.000
_cell.length_b   1.000
_cell.length_c   1.000
_cell.angle_alpha   90.00
_cell.angle_beta   90.00
_cell.angle_gamma   90.00
#
_symmetry.space_group_name_H-M   'P 1'
#
loop_
_entity.id
_entity.type
_entity.pdbx_description
1 polymer ?
#
loop_
_entity_poly.entity_id
_entity_poly.type
_entity_poly.pdbx_seq_one_letter_code
_entity_poly.pdbx_strand_id
1 'polypeptide(L)'
;MITKQQALAIAKSWAETSGRGWDEHFHEATAITLEGEPVWMIATSAIAYSTELPWMIEEMPEPSYYYISMVEGKCIAVGSRQHEIQRVKS
;
A
#
# COMPACT_ATOMS: atom_id res chain seq x y z
N MET A 1 7.73 17.28 0.79
CA MET A 1 6.84 16.10 0.78
C MET A 1 7.21 15.22 -0.40
N ILE A 2 7.21 13.90 -0.25
CA ILE A 2 7.52 12.98 -1.34
C ILE A 2 6.38 12.90 -2.38
N THR A 3 6.74 12.61 -3.62
CA THR A 3 5.78 12.45 -4.72
C THR A 3 5.05 11.10 -4.65
N LYS A 4 3.93 10.98 -5.38
CA LYS A 4 3.20 9.72 -5.56
C LYS A 4 4.10 8.59 -6.07
N GLN A 5 4.97 8.87 -7.05
CA GLN A 5 5.90 7.86 -7.59
C GLN A 5 6.94 7.42 -6.56
N GLN A 6 7.47 8.34 -5.76
CA GLN A 6 8.38 8.00 -4.67
C GLN A 6 7.68 7.13 -3.62
N ALA A 7 6.44 7.43 -3.27
CA ALA A 7 5.66 6.63 -2.32
C ALA A 7 5.40 5.21 -2.81
N LEU A 8 5.06 5.03 -4.09
CA LEU A 8 4.90 3.71 -4.71
C LEU A 8 6.21 2.91 -4.69
N ALA A 9 7.34 3.54 -5.01
CA ALA A 9 8.65 2.88 -4.96
C ALA A 9 9.03 2.44 -3.53
N ILE A 10 8.75 3.27 -2.52
CA ILE A 10 8.98 2.93 -1.11
C ILE A 10 8.08 1.77 -0.68
N ALA A 11 6.78 1.81 -1.04
CA ALA A 11 5.84 0.75 -0.70
C ALA A 11 6.23 -0.59 -1.33
N LYS A 12 6.63 -0.59 -2.62
CA LYS A 12 7.14 -1.79 -3.30
C LYS A 12 8.36 -2.38 -2.59
N SER A 13 9.36 -1.56 -2.29
CA SER A 13 10.57 -2.01 -1.58
C SER A 13 10.23 -2.57 -0.18
N TRP A 14 9.26 -1.97 0.52
CA TRP A 14 8.81 -2.47 1.81
C TRP A 14 8.04 -3.81 1.68
N ALA A 15 7.19 -3.94 0.67
CA ALA A 15 6.45 -5.17 0.37
C ALA A 15 7.39 -6.35 0.09
N GLU A 16 8.42 -6.13 -0.75
CA GLU A 16 9.45 -7.12 -1.08
C GLU A 16 10.27 -7.56 0.14
N THR A 17 10.64 -6.62 1.01
CA THR A 17 11.43 -6.91 2.22
C THR A 17 10.62 -7.55 3.34
N SER A 18 9.33 -7.24 3.45
CA SER A 18 8.42 -7.78 4.48
C SER A 18 7.72 -9.08 4.08
N GLY A 19 7.68 -9.41 2.79
CA GLY A 19 6.93 -10.56 2.26
C GLY A 19 5.41 -10.37 2.22
N ARG A 20 4.89 -9.14 2.39
CA ARG A 20 3.43 -8.84 2.38
C ARG A 20 2.79 -8.82 0.99
N GLY A 21 3.58 -9.07 -0.05
CA GLY A 21 3.10 -9.15 -1.43
C GLY A 21 2.88 -7.79 -2.08
N TRP A 22 3.06 -7.77 -3.39
CA TRP A 22 2.94 -6.60 -4.25
C TRP A 22 2.40 -7.04 -5.60
N ASP A 23 1.32 -6.39 -6.05
CA ASP A 23 0.80 -6.60 -7.39
C ASP A 23 1.40 -5.57 -8.36
N GLU A 24 2.14 -6.06 -9.36
CA GLU A 24 2.77 -5.23 -10.38
C GLU A 24 1.77 -4.54 -11.32
N HIS A 25 0.54 -5.05 -11.42
CA HIS A 25 -0.49 -4.55 -12.32
C HIS A 25 -1.55 -3.72 -11.58
N PHE A 26 -1.70 -3.91 -10.27
CA PHE A 26 -2.66 -3.18 -9.46
C PHE A 26 -2.03 -2.52 -8.24
N HIS A 27 -1.82 -1.20 -8.34
CA HIS A 27 -1.44 -0.37 -7.21
C HIS A 27 -2.03 1.05 -7.34
N GLU A 28 -2.71 1.50 -6.31
CA GLU A 28 -3.28 2.85 -6.25
C GLU A 28 -2.68 3.62 -5.09
N ALA A 29 -2.35 4.89 -5.32
CA ALA A 29 -1.87 5.80 -4.29
C ALA A 29 -2.87 6.93 -4.07
N THR A 30 -3.33 7.06 -2.84
CA THR A 30 -4.29 8.08 -2.39
C THR A 30 -3.67 8.91 -1.27
N ALA A 31 -3.74 10.23 -1.40
CA ALA A 31 -3.30 11.13 -0.34
C ALA A 31 -4.36 11.17 0.78
N ILE A 32 -3.96 10.84 2.01
CA ILE A 32 -4.85 10.89 3.18
C ILE A 32 -4.14 11.56 4.37
N THR A 33 -4.91 11.87 5.40
CA THR A 33 -4.39 12.27 6.70
C THR A 33 -4.58 11.13 7.69
N LEU A 34 -3.48 10.61 8.25
CA LEU A 34 -3.48 9.56 9.26
C LEU A 34 -3.04 10.16 10.59
N GLU A 35 -3.97 10.29 11.55
CA GLU A 35 -3.70 10.84 12.88
C GLU A 35 -3.02 12.23 12.86
N GLY A 36 -3.36 13.06 11.88
CA GLY A 36 -2.77 14.39 11.69
C GLY A 36 -1.50 14.42 10.84
N GLU A 37 -0.95 13.26 10.46
CA GLU A 37 0.21 13.15 9.58
C GLU A 37 -0.24 12.99 8.10
N PRO A 38 0.32 13.76 7.16
CA PRO A 38 0.05 13.55 5.73
C PRO A 38 0.77 12.28 5.24
N VAL A 39 -0.01 11.34 4.69
CA VAL A 39 0.52 10.05 4.22
C VAL A 39 -0.03 9.71 2.83
N TRP A 40 0.77 8.98 2.06
CA TRP A 40 0.29 8.24 0.90
C TRP A 40 -0.20 6.88 1.37
N MET A 41 -1.49 6.61 1.23
CA MET A 41 -2.04 5.26 1.35
C MET A 41 -1.90 4.57 0.00
N ILE A 42 -1.14 3.48 -0.03
CA ILE A 42 -0.96 2.63 -1.20
C ILE A 42 -1.82 1.38 -1.03
N ALA A 43 -2.78 1.17 -1.92
CA ALA A 43 -3.61 -0.03 -1.98
C ALA A 43 -3.10 -0.94 -3.10
N THR A 44 -2.88 -2.22 -2.79
CA THR A 44 -2.48 -3.26 -3.74
C THR A 44 -2.99 -4.62 -3.24
N SER A 45 -2.66 -5.70 -3.94
CA SER A 45 -3.01 -7.07 -3.59
C SER A 45 -1.75 -7.86 -3.27
N ALA A 46 -1.83 -8.76 -2.28
CA ALA A 46 -0.76 -9.73 -2.04
C ALA A 46 -0.69 -10.82 -3.13
N ILE A 47 -1.80 -11.00 -3.86
CA ILE A 47 -1.95 -11.98 -4.94
C ILE A 47 -1.84 -11.24 -6.28
N ALA A 48 -1.08 -11.79 -7.23
CA ALA A 48 -1.00 -11.24 -8.57
C ALA A 48 -2.37 -11.28 -9.26
N TYR A 49 -2.82 -10.14 -9.76
CA TYR A 49 -4.02 -10.01 -10.57
C TYR A 49 -4.01 -11.00 -11.74
N SER A 50 -5.10 -11.76 -11.89
CA SER A 50 -5.33 -12.64 -13.04
C SER A 50 -6.35 -12.00 -13.97
N THR A 51 -5.93 -11.74 -15.20
CA THR A 51 -6.82 -11.27 -16.28
C THR A 51 -7.87 -12.31 -16.68
N GLU A 52 -7.69 -13.57 -16.28
CA GLU A 52 -8.64 -14.67 -16.56
C GLU A 52 -9.83 -14.69 -15.58
N LEU A 53 -9.79 -13.90 -14.50
CA LEU A 53 -10.78 -13.91 -13.43
C LEU A 53 -11.34 -12.49 -13.19
N PRO A 54 -12.33 -12.04 -13.98
CA PRO A 54 -12.86 -10.66 -13.91
C PRO A 54 -13.47 -10.29 -12.56
N TRP A 55 -13.92 -11.26 -11.76
CA TRP A 55 -14.44 -11.03 -10.40
C TRP A 55 -13.35 -10.56 -9.42
N MET A 56 -12.06 -10.77 -9.72
CA MET A 56 -10.96 -10.19 -8.95
C MET A 56 -10.88 -8.65 -9.06
N ILE A 57 -11.62 -8.05 -10.01
CA ILE A 57 -11.74 -6.59 -10.14
C ILE A 57 -12.74 -6.03 -9.12
N GLU A 58 -13.80 -6.78 -8.79
CA GLU A 58 -14.87 -6.32 -7.89
C GLU A 58 -14.48 -6.43 -6.41
N GLU A 59 -13.73 -7.48 -6.05
CA GLU A 59 -13.22 -7.72 -4.71
C GLU A 59 -11.71 -7.93 -4.79
N MET A 60 -10.92 -7.00 -4.24
CA MET A 60 -9.46 -7.13 -4.20
C MET A 60 -9.07 -8.29 -3.28
N PRO A 61 -8.56 -9.42 -3.80
CA PRO A 61 -8.24 -10.57 -2.97
C PRO A 61 -6.98 -10.26 -2.17
N GLU A 62 -6.99 -10.56 -0.87
CA GLU A 62 -5.87 -10.27 0.04
C GLU A 62 -5.32 -8.82 -0.09
N PRO A 63 -6.16 -7.82 0.24
CA PRO A 63 -5.79 -6.43 0.05
C PRO A 63 -4.66 -6.05 1.00
N SER A 64 -3.61 -5.45 0.45
CA SER A 64 -2.45 -4.94 1.19
C SER A 64 -2.44 -3.41 1.12
N TYR A 65 -2.37 -2.78 2.28
CA TYR A 65 -2.30 -1.34 2.42
C TYR A 65 -0.96 -0.94 3.03
N TYR A 66 -0.28 0.04 2.42
CA TYR A 66 0.96 0.63 2.92
C TYR A 66 0.77 2.12 3.14
N TYR A 67 1.14 2.63 4.31
CA TYR A 67 1.01 4.03 4.65
C TYR A 67 2.39 4.67 4.69
N ILE A 68 2.71 5.49 3.70
CA ILE A 68 4.01 6.13 3.54
C ILE A 68 3.94 7.58 4.01
N SER A 69 4.76 7.93 5.00
CA SER A 69 4.87 9.33 5.46
C SER A 69 5.29 10.23 4.31
N MET A 70 4.49 11.27 4.03
CA MET A 70 4.86 12.27 3.02
C MET A 70 6.06 13.11 3.47
N VAL A 71 6.32 13.18 4.78
CA VAL A 71 7.37 14.00 5.38
C VAL A 71 8.67 13.21 5.49
N GLU A 72 8.61 12.03 6.10
CA GLU A 72 9.80 11.22 6.39
C GLU A 72 10.19 10.29 5.24
N GLY A 73 9.28 10.03 4.29
CA GLY A 73 9.56 9.14 3.16
C GLY A 73 9.77 7.69 3.58
N LYS A 74 9.07 7.22 4.62
CA LYS A 74 9.16 5.85 5.15
C LYS A 74 7.79 5.23 5.33
N CYS A 75 7.71 3.90 5.28
CA CYS A 75 6.50 3.16 5.62
C CYS A 75 6.29 3.21 7.14
N ILE A 76 5.20 3.81 7.59
CA ILE A 76 4.91 4.02 9.02
C ILE A 76 3.78 3.13 9.53
N ALA A 77 2.95 2.62 8.64
CA ALA A 77 1.90 1.67 8.96
C ALA A 77 1.56 0.80 7.75
N VAL A 78 0.83 -0.27 8.03
CA VAL A 78 0.40 -1.28 7.08
C VAL A 78 -0.95 -1.83 7.48
N GLY A 79 -1.69 -2.40 6.54
CA GLY A 79 -3.01 -2.99 6.79
C GLY A 79 -3.28 -4.14 5.84
N SER A 80 -4.09 -5.10 6.26
CA SER A 80 -4.54 -6.22 5.42
C SER A 80 -6.03 -6.14 5.11
N ARG A 81 -6.69 -5.05 5.53
CA ARG A 81 -8.09 -4.69 5.27
C ARG A 81 -8.24 -3.19 5.24
N GLN A 82 -9.29 -2.72 4.58
CA GLN A 82 -9.64 -1.31 4.59
C GLN A 82 -9.88 -0.85 6.04
N HIS A 83 -9.28 0.27 6.45
CA HIS A 83 -9.30 0.84 7.80
C HIS A 83 -8.51 0.08 8.89
N GLU A 84 -7.85 -1.02 8.57
CA GLU A 84 -6.90 -1.66 9.49
C GLU A 84 -5.56 -0.92 9.42
N ILE A 85 -5.13 -0.33 10.53
CA ILE A 85 -3.86 0.41 10.62
C ILE A 85 -2.99 -0.25 11.67
N GLN A 86 -1.97 -0.98 11.22
CA GLN A 86 -0.93 -1.57 12.04
C GLN A 86 0.36 -0.75 11.87
N ARG A 87 0.77 -0.02 12.92
CA ARG A 87 2.02 0.76 12.92
C ARG A 87 3.22 -0.18 12.74
N VAL A 88 4.12 0.19 11.85
CA VAL A 88 5.43 -0.47 11.71
C VAL A 88 6.30 0.07 12.84
N LYS A 89 6.87 -0.82 13.67
CA LYS A 89 7.88 -0.42 14.64
C LYS A 89 9.15 -0.07 13.87
N SER A 90 9.48 1.22 13.84
CA SER A 90 10.76 1.75 13.33
C SER A 90 11.91 1.40 14.24
#